data_AF-A0A7Y8Q9T0-F1
#
_entry.id   AF-A0A7Y8Q9T0-F1
#
_cell.length_a   1.000
_cell.length_b   1.000
_cell.length_c   1.000
_cell.angle_alpha   90.00
_cell.angle_beta   90.00
_cell.angle_gamma   90.00
#
_symmetry.space_group_name_H-M   'P 1'
#
loop_
_entity.id
_entity.type
_entity.pdbx_description
1 polymer ?
#
loop_
_entity_poly.entity_id
_entity_poly.type
_entity_poly.pdbx_seq_one_letter_code
_entity_poly.pdbx_strand_id
1 'polypeptide(L)'
;MDKQVDDQSAQMTWLNMWSNYLSQAPFSQSTQTVNAAHVLQQLVEASLQGDSCIEVEPSQIAALADLAVSSEIATTQVAPCVYDQQGLALYRYWHLEQRLAQQICRLKRQTIQAVDAEQYQDLLSDEHQQAALKMVLQQGLSIITGGPGTGKTYTLARIIAALNQTIPDIRIAMAAPTGKAAQRMQEALQNSFNDPKLLESGLITDELRNQTTQTLHRLLGMGNRQIPRFHPKQPLPYDVIVVDEASMLDLNLATLLFEAVPEQCRLILLGDANQLASVEVGSVLADLQQVQALTENRVQLQTSRRFSGEAKIGQFARFIQAQQGLSSPDLVLSKLEAEIVQAAPLQTISLNKDMRDLIQLEYLPEQQDVEIEPYQQKLMAGFQAYIEALKHYIQADEPVEQIQNVIQAFDDYRILTAVRHGPLGIEQLNRYAGHWLNQQLKQIAVGDWYIGRPVMMTYNDYQLGISNGDIGICFKHRTQAQQFEVLFPSLNKWIAAHRLPRSMQTAFALTIHKSQGSEFTHTAIVLDAHAEKLLSQELIYTAVTRAKKVVSILADRKALQQSLMIRTVRRSGLVQKINLEGL
;
A
#
# COMPACT_ATOMS: atom_id res chain seq x y z
N MET A 1 34.83 0.71 0.65
CA MET A 1 35.24 -0.01 -0.57
C MET A 1 34.91 -1.49 -0.38
N ASP A 2 34.09 -1.99 -1.30
CA ASP A 2 33.84 -3.40 -1.66
C ASP A 2 33.32 -4.38 -0.60
N LYS A 3 32.12 -4.13 -0.04
CA LYS A 3 31.37 -5.19 0.67
C LYS A 3 29.85 -5.22 0.44
N GLN A 4 29.29 -4.40 -0.46
CA GLN A 4 27.82 -4.34 -0.64
C GLN A 4 27.34 -4.35 -2.09
N VAL A 5 28.23 -4.28 -3.08
CA VAL A 5 27.88 -4.66 -4.48
C VAL A 5 27.68 -6.18 -4.59
N ASP A 6 28.20 -6.93 -3.62
CA ASP A 6 28.12 -8.39 -3.57
C ASP A 6 26.78 -8.92 -3.02
N ASP A 7 25.90 -8.06 -2.48
CA ASP A 7 24.73 -8.56 -1.71
C ASP A 7 23.54 -8.98 -2.61
N GLN A 8 23.46 -8.51 -3.86
CA GLN A 8 22.43 -8.99 -4.81
C GLN A 8 22.89 -10.18 -5.66
N SER A 9 24.17 -10.27 -6.02
CA SER A 9 24.78 -11.51 -6.51
C SER A 9 24.80 -12.59 -5.40
N ALA A 10 24.95 -12.20 -4.13
CA ALA A 10 24.77 -13.06 -2.97
C ALA A 10 23.29 -13.44 -2.72
N GLN A 11 22.33 -12.53 -2.95
CA GLN A 11 20.89 -12.81 -2.79
C GLN A 11 20.30 -13.79 -3.82
N MET A 12 21.04 -14.25 -4.83
CA MET A 12 20.57 -15.31 -5.72
C MET A 12 21.53 -16.51 -5.81
N THR A 13 22.72 -16.43 -5.23
CA THR A 13 23.61 -17.60 -5.14
C THR A 13 23.04 -18.67 -4.21
N TRP A 14 22.33 -18.29 -3.14
CA TRP A 14 21.58 -19.25 -2.34
C TRP A 14 20.48 -19.92 -3.18
N LEU A 15 19.79 -19.17 -4.03
CA LEU A 15 18.73 -19.67 -4.89
C LEU A 15 19.26 -20.71 -5.88
N ASN A 16 20.38 -20.39 -6.54
CA ASN A 16 21.09 -21.32 -7.43
C ASN A 16 21.57 -22.57 -6.69
N MET A 17 22.07 -22.42 -5.46
CA MET A 17 22.54 -23.55 -4.66
C MET A 17 21.36 -24.44 -4.26
N TRP A 18 20.25 -23.85 -3.82
CA TRP A 18 19.05 -24.57 -3.41
C TRP A 18 18.32 -25.24 -4.58
N SER A 19 18.17 -24.58 -5.72
CA SER A 19 17.51 -25.15 -6.89
C SER A 19 18.27 -26.36 -7.42
N ASN A 20 19.61 -26.28 -7.46
CA ASN A 20 20.47 -27.41 -7.82
C ASN A 20 20.46 -28.53 -6.77
N TYR A 21 20.32 -28.20 -5.49
CA TYR A 21 20.24 -29.20 -4.41
C TYR A 21 18.90 -29.96 -4.44
N LEU A 22 17.79 -29.25 -4.62
CA LEU A 22 16.45 -29.83 -4.69
C LEU A 22 16.22 -30.65 -5.97
N SER A 23 16.93 -30.34 -7.06
CA SER A 23 16.83 -31.09 -8.31
C SER A 23 17.61 -32.40 -8.31
N GLN A 24 18.38 -32.70 -7.25
CA GLN A 24 19.19 -33.92 -7.11
C GLN A 24 18.52 -34.96 -6.18
N ALA A 25 18.94 -36.22 -6.31
CA ALA A 25 18.55 -37.28 -5.39
C ALA A 25 19.05 -36.97 -3.95
N PRO A 26 18.27 -37.25 -2.90
CA PRO A 26 17.02 -38.03 -2.88
C PRO A 26 15.74 -37.20 -3.07
N PHE A 27 15.85 -35.88 -3.33
CA PHE A 27 14.69 -34.97 -3.36
C PHE A 27 13.95 -34.96 -4.70
N SER A 28 14.64 -35.33 -5.77
CA SER A 28 14.12 -35.40 -7.14
C SER A 28 14.68 -36.62 -7.84
N GLN A 29 13.82 -37.30 -8.60
CA GLN A 29 14.20 -38.39 -9.50
C GLN A 29 14.40 -37.91 -10.94
N SER A 30 14.41 -36.59 -11.17
CA SER A 30 14.61 -36.00 -12.49
C SER A 30 15.95 -36.42 -13.11
N THR A 31 15.89 -36.87 -14.36
CA THR A 31 17.07 -37.12 -15.20
C THR A 31 17.63 -35.83 -15.82
N GLN A 32 16.91 -34.70 -15.71
CA GLN A 32 17.27 -33.40 -16.26
C GLN A 32 17.48 -32.35 -15.15
N THR A 33 18.39 -32.65 -14.21
CA THR A 33 18.61 -31.87 -12.98
C THR A 33 18.92 -30.39 -13.21
N VAL A 34 19.64 -30.05 -14.28
CA VAL A 34 19.99 -28.65 -14.64
C VAL A 34 18.75 -27.88 -15.11
N ASN A 35 17.93 -28.46 -15.99
CA ASN A 35 16.71 -27.84 -16.48
C ASN A 35 15.68 -27.68 -15.34
N ALA A 36 15.55 -28.71 -14.49
CA ALA A 36 14.69 -28.64 -13.31
C ALA A 36 15.10 -27.52 -12.36
N ALA A 37 16.39 -27.36 -12.09
CA ALA A 37 16.91 -26.28 -11.25
C ALA A 37 16.61 -24.90 -11.86
N HIS A 38 16.76 -24.74 -13.17
CA HIS A 38 16.44 -23.49 -13.85
C HIS A 38 14.96 -23.12 -13.76
N VAL A 39 14.05 -24.09 -13.96
CA VAL A 39 12.61 -23.84 -13.85
C VAL A 39 12.21 -23.49 -12.41
N LEU A 40 12.77 -24.18 -11.41
CA LEU A 40 12.54 -23.84 -10.00
C LEU A 40 13.04 -22.44 -9.65
N GLN A 41 14.20 -22.05 -10.17
CA GLN A 41 14.74 -20.71 -10.02
C GLN A 41 13.79 -19.66 -10.61
N GLN A 42 13.34 -19.85 -11.86
CA GLN A 42 12.39 -18.95 -12.50
C GLN A 42 11.08 -18.82 -11.70
N LEU A 43 10.57 -19.93 -11.17
CA LEU A 43 9.35 -19.95 -10.37
C LEU A 43 9.50 -19.17 -9.06
N VAL A 44 10.63 -19.33 -8.35
CA VAL A 44 10.87 -18.60 -7.10
C VAL A 44 11.17 -17.13 -7.37
N GLU A 45 11.91 -16.79 -8.43
CA GLU A 45 12.14 -15.41 -8.84
C GLU A 45 10.84 -14.69 -9.18
N ALA A 46 9.95 -15.33 -9.93
CA ALA A 46 8.62 -14.81 -10.24
C ALA A 46 7.79 -14.62 -8.96
N SER A 47 7.84 -15.58 -8.03
CA SER A 47 7.20 -15.44 -6.72
C SER A 47 7.73 -14.25 -5.91
N LEU A 48 9.03 -13.98 -5.94
CA LEU A 48 9.62 -12.82 -5.27
C LEU A 48 9.22 -11.49 -5.93
N GLN A 49 8.80 -11.52 -7.20
CA GLN A 49 8.24 -10.38 -7.94
C GLN A 49 6.72 -10.25 -7.78
N GLY A 50 6.08 -11.24 -7.13
CA GLY A 50 4.66 -11.22 -6.77
C GLY A 50 3.76 -12.09 -7.65
N ASP A 51 4.31 -12.82 -8.62
CA ASP A 51 3.56 -13.80 -9.42
C ASP A 51 3.24 -15.06 -8.60
N SER A 52 2.06 -15.64 -8.78
CA SER A 52 1.75 -16.94 -8.16
C SER A 52 2.06 -18.12 -9.08
N CYS A 53 2.18 -17.89 -10.39
CA CYS A 53 2.51 -18.90 -11.40
C CYS A 53 3.38 -18.34 -12.54
N ILE A 54 4.05 -19.25 -13.25
CA ILE A 54 4.83 -18.96 -14.47
C ILE A 54 4.29 -19.79 -15.65
N GLU A 55 4.38 -19.26 -16.87
CA GLU A 55 4.12 -20.09 -18.05
C GLU A 55 5.32 -21.00 -18.28
N VAL A 56 5.03 -22.26 -18.61
CA VAL A 56 6.05 -23.27 -18.86
C VAL A 56 5.68 -24.10 -20.08
N GLU A 57 6.71 -24.50 -20.82
CA GLU A 57 6.56 -25.44 -21.91
C GLU A 57 6.42 -26.88 -21.40
N PRO A 58 5.78 -27.80 -22.17
CA PRO A 58 5.66 -29.20 -21.79
C PRO A 58 7.02 -29.89 -21.51
N SER A 59 8.08 -29.45 -22.21
CA SER A 59 9.46 -29.90 -22.02
C SER A 59 10.00 -29.54 -20.62
N GLN A 60 9.68 -28.34 -20.13
CA GLN A 60 10.07 -27.84 -18.81
C GLN A 60 9.32 -28.56 -17.68
N ILE A 61 8.04 -28.89 -17.90
CA ILE A 61 7.26 -29.71 -16.96
C ILE A 61 7.86 -31.12 -16.87
N ALA A 62 8.18 -31.73 -18.01
CA ALA A 62 8.81 -33.05 -18.04
C ALA A 62 10.16 -33.08 -17.31
N ALA A 63 10.91 -31.98 -17.34
CA ALA A 63 12.17 -31.85 -16.61
C ALA A 63 11.99 -31.88 -15.08
N LEU A 64 10.83 -31.46 -14.55
CA LEU A 64 10.57 -31.47 -13.09
C LEU A 64 10.23 -32.86 -12.55
N ALA A 65 9.85 -33.81 -13.41
CA ALA A 65 9.53 -35.19 -13.05
C ALA A 65 8.57 -35.29 -11.84
N ASP A 66 9.02 -35.84 -10.71
CA ASP A 66 8.27 -36.06 -9.47
C ASP A 66 8.05 -34.80 -8.64
N LEU A 67 8.74 -33.69 -8.94
CA LEU A 67 8.57 -32.42 -8.26
C LEU A 67 7.30 -31.67 -8.67
N ALA A 68 6.71 -32.03 -9.82
CA ALA A 68 5.53 -31.37 -10.36
C ALA A 68 4.42 -32.37 -10.68
N VAL A 69 3.22 -32.11 -10.17
CA VAL A 69 2.03 -32.93 -10.47
C VAL A 69 0.96 -32.08 -11.16
N SER A 70 0.06 -32.74 -11.89
CA SER A 70 -1.10 -32.04 -12.46
C SER A 70 -2.04 -31.56 -11.35
N SER A 71 -2.81 -30.51 -11.62
CA SER A 71 -3.82 -29.99 -10.70
C SER A 71 -4.86 -31.04 -10.26
N GLU A 72 -5.18 -32.00 -11.12
CA GLU A 72 -6.09 -33.12 -10.78
C GLU A 72 -5.50 -33.99 -9.66
N ILE A 73 -4.22 -34.34 -9.75
CA ILE A 73 -3.51 -35.16 -8.76
C ILE A 73 -3.26 -34.36 -7.48
N ALA A 74 -2.96 -33.06 -7.61
CA ALA A 74 -2.67 -32.17 -6.48
C ALA A 74 -3.78 -32.09 -5.42
N THR A 75 -5.02 -32.45 -5.78
CA THR A 75 -6.15 -32.54 -4.85
C THR A 75 -6.02 -33.67 -3.82
N THR A 76 -5.28 -34.73 -4.14
CA THR A 76 -5.12 -35.92 -3.29
C THR A 76 -3.69 -36.14 -2.82
N GLN A 77 -2.70 -35.65 -3.57
CA GLN A 77 -1.29 -35.79 -3.26
C GLN A 77 -0.60 -34.43 -3.19
N VAL A 78 0.23 -34.23 -2.17
CA VAL A 78 1.06 -33.02 -2.05
C VAL A 78 2.34 -33.20 -2.86
N ALA A 79 2.65 -32.20 -3.67
CA ALA A 79 3.91 -32.08 -4.40
C ALA A 79 4.50 -30.68 -4.19
N PRO A 80 5.80 -30.44 -4.46
CA PRO A 80 6.39 -29.10 -4.40
C PRO A 80 5.74 -28.12 -5.38
N CYS A 81 5.50 -28.56 -6.62
CA CYS A 81 4.94 -27.75 -7.70
C CYS A 81 3.67 -28.40 -8.27
N VAL A 82 2.77 -27.55 -8.77
CA VAL A 82 1.54 -27.97 -9.45
C VAL A 82 1.50 -27.27 -10.79
N TYR A 83 1.15 -28.01 -11.84
CA TYR A 83 0.88 -27.42 -13.15
C TYR A 83 -0.58 -27.61 -13.57
N ASP A 84 -1.10 -26.59 -14.23
CA ASP A 84 -2.41 -26.60 -14.89
C ASP A 84 -2.33 -25.83 -16.23
N GLN A 85 -3.48 -25.51 -16.82
CA GLN A 85 -3.53 -24.77 -18.09
C GLN A 85 -2.95 -23.35 -18.00
N GLN A 86 -2.75 -22.81 -16.80
CA GLN A 86 -2.22 -21.46 -16.56
C GLN A 86 -0.72 -21.44 -16.37
N GLY A 87 -0.12 -22.63 -16.20
CA GLY A 87 1.31 -22.80 -16.04
C GLY A 87 1.67 -23.53 -14.75
N LEU A 88 2.86 -23.26 -14.25
CA LEU A 88 3.46 -23.90 -13.08
C LEU A 88 3.40 -22.96 -11.88
N ALA A 89 2.96 -23.47 -10.74
CA ALA A 89 2.91 -22.75 -9.47
C ALA A 89 3.54 -23.59 -8.34
N LEU A 90 4.04 -22.93 -7.30
CA LEU A 90 4.33 -23.63 -6.04
C LEU A 90 3.02 -24.11 -5.43
N TYR A 91 3.00 -25.35 -4.92
CA TYR A 91 1.79 -25.97 -4.36
C TYR A 91 1.10 -25.07 -3.32
N ARG A 92 1.90 -24.39 -2.49
CA ARG A 92 1.40 -23.42 -1.51
C ARG A 92 0.50 -22.35 -2.14
N TYR A 93 0.97 -21.68 -3.20
CA TYR A 93 0.20 -20.60 -3.84
C TYR A 93 -0.96 -21.16 -4.65
N TRP A 94 -0.75 -22.26 -5.36
CA TRP A 94 -1.84 -22.93 -6.08
C TRP A 94 -2.99 -23.29 -5.13
N HIS A 95 -2.69 -23.84 -3.96
CA HIS A 95 -3.66 -24.23 -2.93
C HIS A 95 -4.32 -23.02 -2.26
N LEU A 96 -3.59 -21.93 -2.03
CA LEU A 96 -4.17 -20.67 -1.52
C LEU A 96 -5.17 -20.08 -2.53
N GLU A 97 -4.85 -20.08 -3.82
CA GLU A 97 -5.77 -19.61 -4.87
C GLU A 97 -7.02 -20.47 -4.96
N GLN A 98 -6.89 -21.81 -4.87
CA GLN A 98 -8.05 -22.71 -4.86
C GLN A 98 -8.96 -22.40 -3.67
N ARG A 99 -8.40 -22.31 -2.47
CA ARG A 99 -9.16 -21.98 -1.26
C ARG A 99 -9.82 -20.60 -1.36
N LEU A 100 -9.11 -19.61 -1.88
CA LEU A 100 -9.66 -18.26 -2.05
C LEU A 100 -10.81 -18.26 -3.07
N ALA A 101 -10.65 -18.94 -4.22
CA ALA A 101 -11.70 -19.09 -5.22
C ALA A 101 -12.98 -19.68 -4.61
N GLN A 102 -12.85 -20.77 -3.84
CA GLN A 102 -13.97 -21.42 -3.14
C GLN A 102 -14.73 -20.45 -2.24
N GLN A 103 -14.01 -19.65 -1.46
CA GLN A 103 -14.63 -18.70 -0.56
C GLN A 103 -15.28 -17.53 -1.31
N ILE A 104 -14.70 -17.06 -2.41
CA ILE A 104 -15.31 -16.02 -3.26
C ILE A 104 -16.62 -16.53 -3.85
N CYS A 105 -16.62 -17.74 -4.42
CA CYS A 105 -17.80 -18.39 -4.97
C CYS A 105 -18.89 -18.57 -3.89
N ARG A 106 -18.49 -19.01 -2.68
CA ARG A 106 -19.39 -19.12 -1.52
C ARG A 106 -20.02 -17.77 -1.17
N LEU A 107 -19.22 -16.71 -1.01
CA LEU A 107 -19.70 -15.39 -0.61
C LEU A 107 -20.53 -14.69 -1.71
N LYS A 108 -20.32 -15.01 -2.99
CA LYS A 108 -21.20 -14.54 -4.06
C LYS A 108 -22.56 -15.26 -4.05
N ARG A 109 -22.58 -16.59 -3.82
CA ARG A 109 -23.83 -17.39 -3.83
C ARG A 109 -24.64 -17.29 -2.54
N GLN A 110 -24.07 -16.77 -1.46
CA GLN A 110 -24.78 -16.70 -0.18
C GLN A 110 -26.02 -15.81 -0.28
N THR A 111 -27.05 -16.18 0.47
CA THR A 111 -28.24 -15.35 0.63
C THR A 111 -28.09 -14.49 1.86
N ILE A 112 -28.33 -13.19 1.71
CA ILE A 112 -28.33 -12.22 2.80
C ILE A 112 -29.69 -11.53 2.86
N GLN A 113 -30.01 -10.93 4.01
CA GLN A 113 -31.19 -10.09 4.14
C GLN A 113 -31.03 -8.84 3.24
N ALA A 114 -31.74 -8.76 2.12
CA ALA A 114 -31.72 -7.56 1.30
C ALA A 114 -32.30 -6.36 2.07
N VAL A 115 -31.65 -5.21 1.95
CA VAL A 115 -32.13 -3.94 2.49
C VAL A 115 -32.65 -3.08 1.33
N ASP A 116 -33.81 -2.46 1.52
CA ASP A 116 -34.37 -1.56 0.52
C ASP A 116 -33.50 -0.31 0.39
N ALA A 117 -32.99 -0.08 -0.81
CA ALA A 117 -32.08 1.02 -1.09
C ALA A 117 -32.81 2.35 -1.34
N GLU A 118 -34.07 2.32 -1.77
CA GLU A 118 -34.80 3.52 -2.22
C GLU A 118 -34.88 4.59 -1.13
N GLN A 119 -35.03 4.17 0.13
CA GLN A 119 -35.12 5.05 1.31
C GLN A 119 -33.84 5.85 1.59
N TYR A 120 -32.70 5.41 1.06
CA TYR A 120 -31.38 5.94 1.40
C TYR A 120 -30.63 6.57 0.22
N GLN A 121 -31.22 6.57 -0.98
CA GLN A 121 -30.57 7.11 -2.19
C GLN A 121 -30.24 8.61 -2.05
N ASP A 122 -31.10 9.37 -1.39
CA ASP A 122 -30.93 10.83 -1.19
C ASP A 122 -29.73 11.20 -0.31
N LEU A 123 -29.15 10.25 0.42
CA LEU A 123 -27.92 10.46 1.20
C LEU A 123 -26.71 10.74 0.29
N LEU A 124 -26.77 10.31 -0.97
CA LEU A 124 -25.71 10.39 -1.96
C LEU A 124 -26.22 11.12 -3.20
N SER A 125 -25.40 12.03 -3.74
CA SER A 125 -25.75 12.82 -4.91
C SER A 125 -25.12 12.32 -6.21
N ASP A 126 -24.15 11.40 -6.11
CA ASP A 126 -23.38 10.88 -7.25
C ASP A 126 -23.91 9.51 -7.65
N GLU A 127 -24.16 9.30 -8.95
CA GLU A 127 -24.78 8.07 -9.46
C GLU A 127 -23.95 6.82 -9.16
N HIS A 128 -22.61 6.91 -9.22
CA HIS A 128 -21.75 5.78 -8.89
C HIS A 128 -21.74 5.50 -7.39
N GLN A 129 -21.83 6.53 -6.55
CA GLN A 129 -21.99 6.33 -5.10
C GLN A 129 -23.34 5.70 -4.76
N GLN A 130 -24.42 6.12 -5.42
CA GLN A 130 -25.75 5.51 -5.28
C GLN A 130 -25.77 4.05 -5.75
N ALA A 131 -25.11 3.75 -6.86
CA ALA A 131 -24.94 2.37 -7.33
C ALA A 131 -24.18 1.50 -6.32
N ALA A 132 -23.12 2.04 -5.70
CA ALA A 132 -22.37 1.35 -4.66
C ALA A 132 -23.24 1.08 -3.41
N LEU A 133 -24.07 2.04 -3.00
CA LEU A 133 -25.04 1.86 -1.91
C LEU A 133 -26.01 0.72 -2.24
N LYS A 134 -26.66 0.76 -3.41
CA LYS A 134 -27.60 -0.28 -3.84
C LYS A 134 -26.96 -1.67 -3.86
N MET A 135 -25.75 -1.77 -4.42
CA MET A 135 -24.99 -3.02 -4.50
C MET A 135 -24.75 -3.62 -3.11
N VAL A 136 -24.22 -2.84 -2.17
CA VAL A 136 -23.88 -3.33 -0.82
C VAL A 136 -25.12 -3.74 -0.01
N LEU A 137 -26.23 -3.03 -0.18
CA LEU A 137 -27.48 -3.35 0.51
C LEU A 137 -28.11 -4.68 0.01
N GLN A 138 -27.73 -5.15 -1.18
CA GLN A 138 -28.31 -6.32 -1.83
C GLN A 138 -27.39 -7.55 -1.86
N GLN A 139 -26.08 -7.39 -1.70
CA GLN A 139 -25.10 -8.46 -1.93
C GLN A 139 -24.23 -8.77 -0.72
N GLY A 140 -23.84 -10.05 -0.61
CA GLY A 140 -22.94 -10.52 0.45
C GLY A 140 -21.45 -10.24 0.18
N LEU A 141 -21.07 -10.06 -1.08
CA LEU A 141 -19.72 -9.63 -1.49
C LEU A 141 -19.85 -8.37 -2.33
N SER A 142 -19.10 -7.33 -1.98
CA SER A 142 -19.14 -6.05 -2.68
C SER A 142 -17.75 -5.45 -2.79
N ILE A 143 -17.42 -4.94 -3.98
CA ILE A 143 -16.12 -4.35 -4.30
C ILE A 143 -16.35 -2.92 -4.77
N ILE A 144 -15.87 -1.95 -4.00
CA ILE A 144 -15.96 -0.53 -4.33
C ILE A 144 -14.55 -0.03 -4.68
N THR A 145 -14.31 0.18 -5.96
CA THR A 145 -13.04 0.75 -6.43
C THR A 145 -13.16 2.24 -6.66
N GLY A 146 -12.05 2.96 -6.58
CA GLY A 146 -12.02 4.37 -6.96
C GLY A 146 -10.67 4.99 -6.66
N GLY A 147 -10.30 5.99 -7.46
CA GLY A 147 -9.09 6.77 -7.21
C GLY A 147 -9.13 7.53 -5.87
N PRO A 148 -8.02 8.13 -5.44
CA PRO A 148 -8.03 9.00 -4.27
C PRO A 148 -8.99 10.19 -4.47
N GLY A 149 -9.72 10.52 -3.41
CA GLY A 149 -10.67 11.64 -3.43
C GLY A 149 -12.01 11.39 -4.11
N THR A 150 -12.28 10.17 -4.58
CA THR A 150 -13.59 9.75 -5.15
C THR A 150 -14.70 9.58 -4.10
N GLY A 151 -14.37 9.75 -2.82
CA GLY A 151 -15.34 9.66 -1.73
C GLY A 151 -15.60 8.24 -1.23
N LYS A 152 -14.71 7.27 -1.44
CA LYS A 152 -14.87 5.89 -0.93
C LYS A 152 -15.33 5.82 0.53
N THR A 153 -14.61 6.48 1.44
CA THR A 153 -14.95 6.50 2.88
C THR A 153 -16.23 7.28 3.18
N TYR A 154 -16.53 8.32 2.40
CA TYR A 154 -17.77 9.10 2.52
C TYR A 154 -19.00 8.28 2.11
N THR A 155 -18.89 7.49 1.04
CA THR A 155 -19.90 6.53 0.59
C THR A 155 -20.07 5.41 1.61
N LEU A 156 -18.96 4.87 2.11
CA LEU A 156 -18.97 3.83 3.15
C LEU A 156 -19.72 4.28 4.41
N ALA A 157 -19.47 5.49 4.92
CA ALA A 157 -20.14 5.98 6.12
C ALA A 157 -21.67 5.97 5.99
N ARG A 158 -22.21 6.34 4.81
CA ARG A 158 -23.65 6.33 4.51
C ARG A 158 -24.21 4.92 4.35
N ILE A 159 -23.45 4.04 3.71
CA ILE A 159 -23.79 2.61 3.61
C ILE A 159 -23.92 1.99 5.01
N ILE A 160 -22.95 2.25 5.88
CA ILE A 160 -22.94 1.73 7.25
C ILE A 160 -24.10 2.31 8.07
N ALA A 161 -24.39 3.61 7.93
CA ALA A 161 -25.54 4.22 8.58
C ALA A 161 -26.88 3.59 8.13
N ALA A 162 -27.06 3.35 6.82
CA ALA A 162 -28.26 2.70 6.28
C ALA A 162 -28.42 1.25 6.76
N LEU A 163 -27.32 0.49 6.83
CA LEU A 163 -27.32 -0.89 7.36
C LEU A 163 -27.65 -0.91 8.85
N ASN A 164 -27.07 -0.02 9.64
CA ASN A 164 -27.32 0.08 11.09
C ASN A 164 -28.74 0.47 11.44
N GLN A 165 -29.38 1.29 10.60
CA GLN A 165 -30.80 1.63 10.78
C GLN A 165 -31.72 0.45 10.49
N THR A 166 -31.39 -0.37 9.50
CA THR A 166 -32.30 -1.43 9.01
C THR A 166 -32.11 -2.75 9.74
N ILE A 167 -30.89 -3.04 10.22
CA ILE A 167 -30.54 -4.29 10.88
C ILE A 167 -30.25 -3.98 12.36
N PRO A 168 -31.15 -4.37 13.27
CA PRO A 168 -30.94 -4.18 14.71
C PRO A 168 -29.68 -4.90 15.19
N ASP A 169 -28.95 -4.30 16.14
CA ASP A 169 -27.77 -4.87 16.79
C ASP A 169 -26.67 -5.36 15.82
N ILE A 170 -26.55 -4.72 14.65
CA ILE A 170 -25.58 -5.11 13.62
C ILE A 170 -24.13 -4.96 14.13
N ARG A 171 -23.35 -6.03 14.02
CA ARG A 171 -21.94 -6.01 14.40
C ARG A 171 -21.08 -5.72 13.19
N ILE A 172 -20.45 -4.56 13.20
CA ILE A 172 -19.64 -4.07 12.08
C ILE A 172 -18.17 -4.10 12.48
N ALA A 173 -17.33 -4.73 11.67
CA ALA A 173 -15.89 -4.64 11.74
C ALA A 173 -15.35 -3.78 10.61
N MET A 174 -14.45 -2.86 10.95
CA MET A 174 -13.75 -2.01 9.99
C MET A 174 -12.26 -2.26 10.11
N ALA A 175 -11.63 -2.66 9.01
CA ALA A 175 -10.24 -3.03 9.00
C ALA A 175 -9.48 -2.50 7.78
N ALA A 176 -8.16 -2.39 7.94
CA ALA A 176 -7.24 -2.14 6.83
C ALA A 176 -5.97 -3.00 6.98
N PRO A 177 -5.21 -3.23 5.90
CA PRO A 177 -3.97 -4.02 5.95
C PRO A 177 -2.87 -3.44 6.86
N THR A 178 -2.81 -2.11 7.01
CA THR A 178 -1.79 -1.42 7.82
C THR A 178 -2.39 -0.53 8.91
N GLY A 179 -1.61 -0.25 9.97
CA GLY A 179 -2.03 0.62 11.07
C GLY A 179 -2.37 2.03 10.61
N LYS A 180 -1.56 2.62 9.72
CA LYS A 180 -1.82 3.94 9.14
C LYS A 180 -3.09 4.00 8.31
N ALA A 181 -3.33 2.99 7.48
CA ALA A 181 -4.57 2.92 6.69
C ALA A 181 -5.79 2.83 7.61
N ALA A 182 -5.72 2.01 8.66
CA ALA A 182 -6.80 1.89 9.65
C ALA A 182 -7.06 3.23 10.35
N GLN A 183 -6.02 3.90 10.85
CA GLN A 183 -6.19 5.21 11.50
C GLN A 183 -6.79 6.26 10.56
N ARG A 184 -6.35 6.32 9.30
CA ARG A 184 -6.93 7.28 8.36
C ARG A 184 -8.37 6.95 8.00
N MET A 185 -8.70 5.68 7.89
CA MET A 185 -10.08 5.22 7.76
C MET A 185 -10.89 5.69 8.99
N GLN A 186 -10.35 5.59 10.21
CA GLN A 186 -10.98 6.10 11.44
C GLN A 186 -11.29 7.61 11.33
N GLU A 187 -10.29 8.41 11.00
CA GLU A 187 -10.42 9.87 10.93
C GLU A 187 -11.42 10.29 9.84
N ALA A 188 -11.34 9.67 8.66
CA ALA A 188 -12.23 9.96 7.55
C ALA A 188 -13.69 9.52 7.84
N LEU A 189 -13.89 8.40 8.54
CA LEU A 189 -15.21 7.98 8.99
C LEU A 189 -15.78 8.91 10.05
N GLN A 190 -14.99 9.29 11.06
CA GLN A 190 -15.43 10.24 12.09
C GLN A 190 -15.84 11.57 11.47
N ASN A 191 -15.05 12.10 10.53
CA ASN A 191 -15.41 13.30 9.79
C ASN A 191 -16.70 13.12 8.98
N SER A 192 -16.90 11.96 8.34
CA SER A 192 -18.12 11.69 7.58
C SER A 192 -19.36 11.43 8.44
N PHE A 193 -19.22 10.90 9.65
CA PHE A 193 -20.33 10.72 10.59
C PHE A 193 -20.79 12.05 11.21
N ASN A 194 -19.90 13.05 11.22
CA ASN A 194 -20.21 14.42 11.64
C ASN A 194 -20.72 15.31 10.49
N ASP A 195 -20.95 14.75 9.30
CA ASP A 195 -21.50 15.48 8.15
C ASP A 195 -22.95 15.91 8.44
N PRO A 196 -23.31 17.20 8.24
CA PRO A 196 -24.65 17.72 8.55
C PRO A 196 -25.78 16.93 7.87
N LYS A 197 -25.62 16.52 6.60
CA LYS A 197 -26.66 15.76 5.89
C LYS A 197 -26.92 14.41 6.55
N LEU A 198 -25.87 13.78 7.07
CA LEU A 198 -25.98 12.48 7.72
C LEU A 198 -26.52 12.62 9.14
N LEU A 199 -26.15 13.68 9.86
CA LEU A 199 -26.72 13.98 11.18
C LEU A 199 -28.21 14.31 11.10
N GLU A 200 -28.63 15.11 10.11
CA GLU A 200 -30.02 15.48 9.87
C GLU A 200 -30.89 14.27 9.48
N SER A 201 -30.29 13.23 8.87
CA SER A 201 -31.01 12.00 8.52
C SER A 201 -31.45 11.17 9.73
N GLY A 202 -30.89 11.42 10.92
CA GLY A 202 -31.21 10.67 12.15
C GLY A 202 -30.65 9.24 12.20
N LEU A 203 -29.85 8.81 11.21
CA LEU A 203 -29.33 7.44 11.09
C LEU A 203 -28.09 7.15 11.97
N ILE A 204 -27.53 8.16 12.62
CA ILE A 204 -26.30 8.05 13.40
C ILE A 204 -26.59 7.80 14.87
N THR A 205 -26.20 6.63 15.37
CA THR A 205 -26.19 6.29 16.80
C THR A 205 -24.84 6.61 17.44
N ASP A 206 -24.82 6.78 18.77
CA ASP A 206 -23.57 7.00 19.52
C ASP A 206 -22.63 5.79 19.43
N GLU A 207 -23.16 4.57 19.32
CA GLU A 207 -22.37 3.35 19.10
C GLU A 207 -21.62 3.41 17.76
N LEU A 208 -22.30 3.86 16.71
CA LEU A 208 -21.72 3.97 15.37
C LEU A 208 -20.69 5.09 15.29
N ARG A 209 -20.86 6.18 16.05
CA ARG A 209 -19.82 7.23 16.19
C ARG A 209 -18.56 6.74 16.90
N ASN A 210 -18.72 5.83 17.84
CA ASN A 210 -17.63 5.27 18.64
C ASN A 210 -17.00 4.00 18.03
N GLN A 211 -17.43 3.60 16.82
CA GLN A 211 -16.83 2.50 16.06
C GLN A 211 -15.32 2.73 15.88
N THR A 212 -14.54 1.69 16.15
CA THR A 212 -13.08 1.71 15.99
C THR A 212 -12.66 0.84 14.81
N THR A 213 -11.73 1.35 14.02
CA THR A 213 -11.03 0.61 12.98
C THR A 213 -9.81 -0.12 13.56
N GLN A 214 -9.39 -1.19 12.90
CA GLN A 214 -8.21 -1.97 13.31
C GLN A 214 -7.44 -2.52 12.12
N THR A 215 -6.29 -3.15 12.36
CA THR A 215 -5.58 -3.86 11.30
C THR A 215 -6.23 -5.21 11.01
N LEU A 216 -6.10 -5.72 9.78
CA LEU A 216 -6.56 -7.08 9.43
C LEU A 216 -5.92 -8.16 10.29
N HIS A 217 -4.64 -8.00 10.63
CA HIS A 217 -3.94 -8.90 11.54
C HIS A 217 -4.61 -8.95 12.92
N ARG A 218 -5.02 -7.79 13.45
CA ARG A 218 -5.73 -7.70 14.74
C ARG A 218 -7.15 -8.27 14.63
N LEU A 219 -7.86 -7.99 13.52
CA LEU A 219 -9.18 -8.54 13.24
C LEU A 219 -9.16 -10.08 13.23
N LEU A 220 -8.18 -10.68 12.55
CA LEU A 220 -7.98 -12.13 12.47
C LEU A 220 -7.38 -12.75 13.74
N GLY A 221 -7.02 -11.94 14.74
CA GLY A 221 -6.37 -12.38 15.97
C GLY A 221 -4.98 -12.96 15.74
N MET A 222 -4.29 -12.54 14.67
CA MET A 222 -2.92 -12.92 14.37
C MET A 222 -1.97 -12.18 15.33
N GLY A 223 -1.56 -12.85 16.41
CA GLY A 223 -0.49 -12.38 17.28
C GLY A 223 0.90 -12.61 16.67
N ASN A 224 1.92 -12.75 17.51
CA ASN A 224 3.31 -12.96 17.05
C ASN A 224 3.50 -14.25 16.22
N ARG A 225 2.64 -15.26 16.41
CA ARG A 225 2.78 -16.56 15.76
C ARG A 225 2.27 -16.59 14.31
N GLN A 226 1.72 -15.48 13.79
CA GLN A 226 1.07 -15.40 12.46
C GLN A 226 -0.01 -16.47 12.21
N ILE A 227 -0.48 -17.15 13.25
CA ILE A 227 -1.59 -18.10 13.18
C ILE A 227 -2.86 -17.30 13.49
N PRO A 228 -3.86 -17.29 12.60
CA PRO A 228 -5.10 -16.59 12.85
C PRO A 228 -5.92 -17.34 13.91
N ARG A 229 -6.55 -16.57 14.80
CA ARG A 229 -7.52 -17.08 15.77
C ARG A 229 -8.84 -17.41 15.09
N PHE A 230 -9.23 -16.59 14.12
CA PHE A 230 -10.47 -16.78 13.36
C PHE A 230 -10.18 -17.50 12.05
N HIS A 231 -11.02 -18.47 11.74
CA HIS A 231 -10.85 -19.43 10.63
C HIS A 231 -12.22 -20.10 10.35
N PRO A 232 -12.38 -20.98 9.35
CA PRO A 232 -13.70 -21.53 9.00
C PRO A 232 -14.47 -22.19 10.16
N LYS A 233 -13.77 -22.83 11.11
CA LYS A 233 -14.39 -23.46 12.30
C LYS A 233 -14.71 -22.49 13.46
N GLN A 234 -14.20 -21.26 13.39
CA GLN A 234 -14.38 -20.20 14.37
C GLN A 234 -14.41 -18.87 13.60
N PRO A 235 -15.54 -18.58 12.93
CA PRO A 235 -15.62 -17.41 12.06
C PRO A 235 -15.62 -16.12 12.88
N LEU A 236 -15.40 -15.01 12.18
CA LEU A 236 -15.46 -13.68 12.73
C LEU A 236 -16.88 -13.37 13.26
N PRO A 237 -17.02 -12.79 14.46
CA PRO A 237 -18.31 -12.55 15.09
C PRO A 237 -18.94 -11.22 14.61
N TYR A 238 -18.94 -10.97 13.30
CA TYR A 238 -19.44 -9.74 12.68
C TYR A 238 -20.41 -10.07 11.55
N ASP A 239 -21.38 -9.17 11.34
CA ASP A 239 -22.40 -9.27 10.31
C ASP A 239 -22.02 -8.45 9.06
N VAL A 240 -21.17 -7.44 9.24
CA VAL A 240 -20.55 -6.65 8.18
C VAL A 240 -19.06 -6.51 8.45
N ILE A 241 -18.25 -6.86 7.46
CA ILE A 241 -16.80 -6.68 7.49
C ILE A 241 -16.41 -5.75 6.35
N VAL A 242 -15.78 -4.65 6.71
CA VAL A 242 -15.27 -3.63 5.78
C VAL A 242 -13.76 -3.70 5.76
N VAL A 243 -13.18 -3.78 4.57
CA VAL A 243 -11.73 -3.74 4.36
C VAL A 243 -11.38 -2.58 3.43
N ASP A 244 -10.71 -1.56 3.96
CA ASP A 244 -10.15 -0.46 3.17
C ASP A 244 -8.71 -0.76 2.74
N GLU A 245 -8.22 -0.07 1.70
CA GLU A 245 -6.93 -0.31 1.05
C GLU A 245 -6.75 -1.78 0.60
N ALA A 246 -7.81 -2.38 0.04
CA ALA A 246 -7.83 -3.77 -0.43
C ALA A 246 -6.82 -4.07 -1.55
N SER A 247 -6.26 -3.05 -2.21
CA SER A 247 -5.14 -3.20 -3.15
C SER A 247 -3.88 -3.78 -2.50
N MET A 248 -3.73 -3.64 -1.17
CA MET A 248 -2.62 -4.21 -0.41
C MET A 248 -2.88 -5.64 0.08
N LEU A 249 -4.01 -6.27 -0.27
CA LEU A 249 -4.27 -7.66 0.10
C LEU A 249 -3.41 -8.59 -0.78
N ASP A 250 -2.47 -9.29 -0.15
CA ASP A 250 -1.82 -10.45 -0.76
C ASP A 250 -2.73 -11.68 -0.74
N LEU A 251 -2.33 -12.69 -1.52
CA LEU A 251 -3.05 -13.93 -1.65
C LEU A 251 -3.27 -14.62 -0.29
N ASN A 252 -2.26 -14.64 0.59
CA ASN A 252 -2.34 -15.35 1.87
C ASN A 252 -3.31 -14.66 2.84
N LEU A 253 -3.17 -13.35 3.06
CA LEU A 253 -4.03 -12.57 3.94
C LEU A 253 -5.48 -12.54 3.42
N ALA A 254 -5.67 -12.46 2.10
CA ALA A 254 -7.00 -12.59 1.49
C ALA A 254 -7.61 -13.97 1.76
N THR A 255 -6.88 -15.08 1.54
CA THR A 255 -7.40 -16.42 1.85
C THR A 255 -7.82 -16.52 3.31
N LEU A 256 -6.97 -16.07 4.26
CA LEU A 256 -7.28 -16.11 5.69
C LEU A 256 -8.51 -15.26 6.05
N LEU A 257 -8.64 -14.08 5.44
CA LEU A 257 -9.80 -13.21 5.62
C LEU A 257 -11.09 -13.89 5.14
N PHE A 258 -11.12 -14.31 3.87
CA PHE A 258 -12.31 -14.86 3.23
C PHE A 258 -12.80 -16.16 3.89
N GLU A 259 -11.87 -16.97 4.41
CA GLU A 259 -12.19 -18.16 5.19
C GLU A 259 -12.76 -17.87 6.58
N ALA A 260 -12.38 -16.73 7.17
CA ALA A 260 -12.88 -16.32 8.48
C ALA A 260 -14.24 -15.61 8.41
N VAL A 261 -14.74 -15.25 7.22
CA VAL A 261 -16.06 -14.63 7.04
C VAL A 261 -17.17 -15.67 7.33
N PRO A 262 -18.12 -15.39 8.27
CA PRO A 262 -19.25 -16.29 8.52
C PRO A 262 -20.24 -16.29 7.37
N GLU A 263 -21.15 -17.28 7.37
CA GLU A 263 -22.31 -17.26 6.47
C GLU A 263 -23.20 -16.05 6.77
N GLN A 264 -23.89 -15.55 5.74
CA GLN A 264 -24.81 -14.40 5.81
C GLN A 264 -24.15 -13.05 6.14
N CYS A 265 -22.82 -12.99 6.25
CA CYS A 265 -22.08 -11.75 6.46
C CYS A 265 -21.82 -11.00 5.16
N ARG A 266 -21.88 -9.67 5.22
CA ARG A 266 -21.47 -8.77 4.12
C ARG A 266 -19.98 -8.47 4.19
N LEU A 267 -19.25 -8.81 3.15
CA LEU A 267 -17.85 -8.40 2.97
C LEU A 267 -17.77 -7.26 1.95
N ILE A 268 -17.28 -6.10 2.40
CA ILE A 268 -17.12 -4.89 1.58
C ILE A 268 -15.63 -4.62 1.43
N LEU A 269 -15.11 -4.72 0.20
CA LEU A 269 -13.74 -4.40 -0.14
C LEU A 269 -13.67 -3.01 -0.79
N LEU A 270 -12.86 -2.11 -0.25
CA LEU A 270 -12.60 -0.78 -0.79
C LEU A 270 -11.14 -0.65 -1.19
N GLY A 271 -10.87 -0.06 -2.35
CA GLY A 271 -9.48 0.15 -2.77
C GLY A 271 -9.35 0.94 -4.07
N ASP A 272 -8.11 1.09 -4.51
CA ASP A 272 -7.79 1.65 -5.83
C ASP A 272 -7.04 0.59 -6.65
N ALA A 273 -7.66 0.17 -7.75
CA ALA A 273 -7.15 -0.82 -8.68
C ALA A 273 -5.81 -0.42 -9.32
N ASN A 274 -5.55 0.89 -9.41
CA ASN A 274 -4.40 1.45 -10.12
C ASN A 274 -3.24 1.79 -9.18
N GLN A 275 -3.43 1.65 -7.86
CA GLN A 275 -2.31 1.75 -6.92
C GLN A 275 -1.46 0.48 -6.95
N LEU A 276 -0.24 0.59 -6.43
CA LEU A 276 0.64 -0.54 -6.21
C LEU A 276 -0.09 -1.67 -5.50
N ALA A 277 0.01 -2.88 -6.05
CA ALA A 277 -0.45 -4.11 -5.43
C ALA A 277 0.34 -4.42 -4.14
N SER A 278 -0.09 -5.46 -3.41
CA SER A 278 0.64 -5.94 -2.23
C SER A 278 2.11 -6.26 -2.55
N VAL A 279 3.01 -6.18 -1.58
CA VAL A 279 4.42 -6.56 -1.77
C VAL A 279 4.58 -8.08 -1.92
N GLU A 280 3.71 -8.84 -1.26
CA GLU A 280 3.70 -10.31 -1.31
C GLU A 280 2.96 -10.83 -2.55
N VAL A 281 3.01 -12.15 -2.77
CA VAL A 281 2.42 -12.82 -3.95
C VAL A 281 0.92 -12.57 -4.11
N GLY A 282 0.53 -12.31 -5.35
CA GLY A 282 -0.86 -12.12 -5.78
C GLY A 282 -1.31 -10.66 -5.83
N SER A 283 -2.35 -10.39 -6.61
CA SER A 283 -3.01 -9.08 -6.70
C SER A 283 -4.51 -9.26 -6.64
N VAL A 284 -5.01 -9.62 -5.46
CA VAL A 284 -6.39 -10.11 -5.28
C VAL A 284 -7.42 -9.08 -5.77
N LEU A 285 -7.26 -7.79 -5.46
CA LEU A 285 -8.20 -6.77 -5.94
C LEU A 285 -8.18 -6.60 -7.46
N ALA A 286 -7.03 -6.77 -8.12
CA ALA A 286 -6.92 -6.67 -9.58
C ALA A 286 -7.51 -7.92 -10.25
N ASP A 287 -7.22 -9.11 -9.72
CA ASP A 287 -7.76 -10.38 -10.19
C ASP A 287 -9.30 -10.39 -10.05
N LEU A 288 -9.78 -9.95 -8.88
CA LEU A 288 -11.20 -9.75 -8.60
C LEU A 288 -11.84 -8.62 -9.40
N GLN A 289 -11.15 -7.90 -10.29
CA GLN A 289 -11.75 -7.00 -11.28
C GLN A 289 -11.82 -7.62 -12.68
N GLN A 290 -11.09 -8.70 -12.94
CA GLN A 290 -11.09 -9.37 -14.24
C GLN A 290 -12.16 -10.48 -14.34
N VAL A 291 -12.62 -11.03 -13.21
CA VAL A 291 -13.66 -12.07 -13.17
C VAL A 291 -15.00 -11.54 -13.70
N GLN A 292 -15.48 -11.99 -14.86
CA GLN A 292 -16.73 -11.47 -15.44
C GLN A 292 -17.95 -11.71 -14.53
N ALA A 293 -17.96 -12.82 -13.80
CA ALA A 293 -19.06 -13.18 -12.95
C ALA A 293 -19.24 -12.26 -11.73
N LEU A 294 -18.26 -11.43 -11.36
CA LEU A 294 -18.38 -10.46 -10.27
C LEU A 294 -18.74 -9.05 -10.77
N THR A 295 -19.15 -8.89 -12.04
CA THR A 295 -19.46 -7.56 -12.61
C THR A 295 -20.57 -6.84 -11.82
N GLU A 296 -21.58 -7.57 -11.35
CA GLU A 296 -22.65 -7.02 -10.50
C GLU A 296 -22.18 -6.69 -9.08
N ASN A 297 -21.06 -7.27 -8.63
CA ASN A 297 -20.46 -7.06 -7.31
C ASN A 297 -19.42 -5.95 -7.29
N ARG A 298 -19.31 -5.16 -8.36
CA ARG A 298 -18.31 -4.12 -8.50
C ARG A 298 -18.94 -2.80 -8.89
N VAL A 299 -18.50 -1.75 -8.19
CA VAL A 299 -18.76 -0.37 -8.60
C VAL A 299 -17.47 0.42 -8.53
N GLN A 300 -17.16 1.13 -9.61
CA GLN A 300 -16.04 2.07 -9.66
C GLN A 300 -16.56 3.50 -9.49
N LEU A 301 -16.11 4.16 -8.42
CA LEU A 301 -16.36 5.58 -8.19
C LEU A 301 -15.46 6.40 -9.13
N GLN A 302 -16.07 7.28 -9.92
CA GLN A 302 -15.37 8.05 -10.96
C GLN A 302 -15.12 9.50 -10.53
N THR A 303 -16.05 10.10 -9.78
CA THR A 303 -16.06 11.53 -9.51
C THR A 303 -15.16 11.89 -8.32
N SER A 304 -13.96 12.42 -8.58
CA SER A 304 -13.07 12.91 -7.52
C SER A 304 -13.44 14.34 -7.10
N ARG A 305 -13.83 14.50 -5.83
CA ARG A 305 -14.04 15.84 -5.23
C ARG A 305 -12.74 16.50 -4.80
N ARG A 306 -11.72 15.69 -4.49
CA ARG A 306 -10.38 16.17 -4.12
C ARG A 306 -9.65 16.79 -5.30
N PHE A 307 -9.83 16.20 -6.49
CA PHE A 307 -9.25 16.66 -7.73
C PHE A 307 -10.38 17.05 -8.68
N SER A 308 -10.97 18.23 -8.47
CA SER A 308 -11.87 18.84 -9.47
C SER A 308 -11.19 18.85 -10.84
N GLY A 309 -11.93 18.86 -11.96
CA GLY A 309 -11.37 18.64 -13.31
C GLY A 309 -10.12 19.46 -13.70
N GLU A 310 -9.92 20.63 -13.08
CA GLU A 310 -8.77 21.53 -13.24
C GLU A 310 -7.54 21.21 -12.36
N ALA A 311 -7.66 20.29 -11.40
CA ALA A 311 -6.60 19.91 -10.48
C ALA A 311 -5.47 19.20 -11.21
N LYS A 312 -4.26 19.79 -11.21
CA LYS A 312 -3.08 19.25 -11.92
C LYS A 312 -2.72 17.83 -11.49
N ILE A 313 -2.83 17.52 -10.20
CA ILE A 313 -2.52 16.17 -9.69
C ILE A 313 -3.49 15.14 -10.28
N GLY A 314 -4.79 15.46 -10.35
CA GLY A 314 -5.78 14.59 -10.98
C GLY A 314 -5.63 14.48 -12.50
N GLN A 315 -5.15 15.53 -13.17
CA GLN A 315 -4.78 15.47 -14.60
C GLN A 315 -3.58 14.55 -14.79
N PHE A 316 -2.55 14.64 -13.95
CA PHE A 316 -1.37 13.78 -14.04
C PHE A 316 -1.72 12.31 -13.74
N ALA A 317 -2.54 12.04 -12.73
CA ALA A 317 -3.03 10.71 -12.42
C ALA A 317 -3.78 10.07 -13.61
N ARG A 318 -4.67 10.83 -14.27
CA ARG A 318 -5.35 10.39 -15.50
C ARG A 318 -4.40 10.21 -16.67
N PHE A 319 -3.41 11.10 -16.82
CA PHE A 319 -2.38 11.00 -17.83
C PHE A 319 -1.62 9.68 -17.72
N ILE A 320 -1.20 9.27 -16.52
CA ILE A 320 -0.52 7.99 -16.26
C ILE A 320 -1.42 6.81 -16.68
N GLN A 321 -2.69 6.85 -16.28
CA GLN A 321 -3.66 5.78 -16.58
C GLN A 321 -3.99 5.66 -18.08
N ALA A 322 -3.93 6.78 -18.81
CA ALA A 322 -4.28 6.86 -20.23
C ALA A 322 -3.18 6.35 -21.18
N GLN A 323 -1.96 6.08 -20.69
CA GLN A 323 -0.86 5.58 -21.52
C GLN A 323 -1.02 4.08 -21.91
N GLN A 324 -2.24 3.65 -22.24
CA GLN A 324 -2.52 2.29 -22.70
C GLN A 324 -2.18 2.18 -24.19
N GLY A 325 -1.06 1.52 -24.50
CA GLY A 325 -0.62 1.25 -25.87
C GLY A 325 0.76 1.81 -26.16
N LEU A 326 1.46 1.16 -27.11
CA LEU A 326 2.81 1.48 -27.59
C LEU A 326 2.89 2.90 -28.20
N SER A 327 2.86 3.92 -27.35
CA SER A 327 3.37 5.25 -27.70
C SER A 327 4.89 5.17 -27.67
N SER A 328 5.57 5.85 -28.60
CA SER A 328 7.03 5.92 -28.54
C SER A 328 7.46 6.54 -27.20
N PRO A 329 8.49 5.97 -26.55
CA PRO A 329 9.12 6.48 -25.34
C PRO A 329 9.18 8.01 -25.20
N ASP A 330 9.78 8.67 -26.19
CA ASP A 330 10.00 10.13 -26.17
C ASP A 330 8.71 10.94 -26.31
N LEU A 331 7.68 10.37 -26.94
CA LEU A 331 6.41 11.04 -27.12
C LEU A 331 5.66 11.17 -25.80
N VAL A 332 5.79 10.18 -24.90
CA VAL A 332 5.13 10.20 -23.58
C VAL A 332 5.68 11.35 -22.73
N LEU A 333 7.00 11.52 -22.68
CA LEU A 333 7.62 12.65 -21.95
C LEU A 333 7.27 13.99 -22.59
N SER A 334 7.31 14.09 -23.91
CA SER A 334 6.95 15.34 -24.62
C SER A 334 5.50 15.75 -24.33
N LYS A 335 4.58 14.79 -24.29
CA LYS A 335 3.18 15.05 -23.90
C LYS A 335 3.04 15.43 -22.44
N LEU A 336 3.78 14.77 -21.53
CA LEU A 336 3.79 15.14 -20.11
C LEU A 336 4.21 16.61 -19.94
N GLU A 337 5.25 17.05 -20.65
CA GLU A 337 5.76 18.41 -20.59
C GLU A 337 4.80 19.44 -21.17
N ALA A 338 4.09 19.08 -22.23
CA ALA A 338 3.11 19.95 -22.89
C ALA A 338 1.78 20.06 -22.13
N GLU A 339 1.27 18.95 -21.60
CA GLU A 339 -0.08 18.85 -21.03
C GLU A 339 -0.11 19.05 -19.52
N ILE A 340 0.95 18.66 -18.79
CA ILE A 340 0.93 18.58 -17.32
C ILE A 340 1.94 19.55 -16.67
N VAL A 341 3.23 19.43 -17.00
CA VAL A 341 4.30 20.17 -16.29
C VAL A 341 5.55 20.37 -17.14
N GLN A 342 5.94 21.63 -17.39
CA GLN A 342 7.22 21.94 -18.01
C GLN A 342 8.38 21.67 -17.05
N ALA A 343 9.45 21.06 -17.57
CA ALA A 343 10.63 20.77 -16.79
C ALA A 343 11.40 22.06 -16.44
N ALA A 344 11.70 22.27 -15.16
CA ALA A 344 12.43 23.41 -14.63
C ALA A 344 13.10 23.05 -13.28
N PRO A 345 14.15 23.77 -12.85
CA PRO A 345 14.76 23.54 -11.55
C PRO A 345 13.74 23.61 -10.40
N LEU A 346 13.79 22.64 -9.48
CA LEU A 346 12.88 22.60 -8.33
C LEU A 346 13.07 23.85 -7.47
N GLN A 347 11.94 24.44 -7.09
CA GLN A 347 11.87 25.60 -6.22
C GLN A 347 11.27 25.21 -4.87
N THR A 348 11.60 25.99 -3.84
CA THR A 348 10.96 25.88 -2.53
C THR A 348 9.54 26.42 -2.62
N ILE A 349 8.58 25.66 -2.11
CA ILE A 349 7.15 26.00 -2.19
C ILE A 349 6.66 26.28 -0.77
N SER A 350 6.09 27.48 -0.57
CA SER A 350 5.41 27.82 0.67
C SER A 350 3.96 27.30 0.60
N LEU A 351 3.62 26.40 1.51
CA LEU A 351 2.29 25.80 1.57
C LEU A 351 1.27 26.77 2.17
N ASN A 352 0.11 26.90 1.53
CA ASN A 352 -1.03 27.63 2.07
C ASN A 352 -2.32 26.82 1.85
N LYS A 353 -3.39 27.10 2.60
CA LYS A 353 -4.63 26.30 2.54
C LYS A 353 -5.37 26.48 1.20
N ASP A 354 -5.26 27.67 0.61
CA ASP A 354 -6.00 28.05 -0.59
C ASP A 354 -5.19 27.87 -1.90
N MET A 355 -4.01 27.25 -1.86
CA MET A 355 -3.26 27.00 -3.10
C MET A 355 -4.02 26.06 -4.02
N ARG A 356 -3.87 26.36 -5.31
CA ARG A 356 -4.12 25.42 -6.39
C ARG A 356 -3.05 24.34 -6.39
N ASP A 357 -3.42 23.21 -6.96
CA ASP A 357 -2.49 22.09 -7.13
C ASP A 357 -1.31 22.50 -8.00
N LEU A 358 -0.11 22.13 -7.55
CA LEU A 358 1.14 22.47 -8.22
C LEU A 358 1.96 21.20 -8.47
N ILE A 359 2.48 21.09 -9.68
CA ILE A 359 3.44 20.05 -10.06
C ILE A 359 4.68 20.77 -10.58
N GLN A 360 5.85 20.37 -10.09
CA GLN A 360 7.15 20.76 -10.64
C GLN A 360 7.95 19.50 -10.99
N LEU A 361 8.73 19.56 -12.06
CA LEU A 361 9.53 18.47 -12.59
C LEU A 361 10.93 18.98 -12.90
N GLU A 362 11.94 18.35 -12.32
CA GLU A 362 13.35 18.56 -12.65
C GLU A 362 13.97 17.22 -13.06
N TYR A 363 14.65 17.22 -14.21
CA TYR A 363 15.40 16.04 -14.64
C TYR A 363 16.78 16.01 -14.00
N LEU A 364 17.20 14.82 -13.60
CA LEU A 364 18.60 14.58 -13.26
C LEU A 364 19.45 14.66 -14.54
N PRO A 365 20.64 15.24 -14.46
CA PRO A 365 21.57 15.30 -15.58
C PRO A 365 22.05 13.89 -15.98
N GLU A 366 22.22 13.66 -17.28
CA GLU A 366 22.58 12.35 -17.83
C GLU A 366 24.06 11.97 -17.65
N GLN A 367 24.88 12.85 -17.05
CA GLN A 367 26.32 12.66 -16.89
C GLN A 367 26.66 11.88 -15.61
N GLN A 368 27.67 11.01 -15.68
CA GLN A 368 28.03 10.08 -14.59
C GLN A 368 28.72 10.75 -13.38
N ASP A 369 29.28 11.97 -13.52
CA ASP A 369 30.04 12.67 -12.48
C ASP A 369 29.31 13.91 -11.93
N VAL A 370 27.99 13.82 -11.77
CA VAL A 370 27.20 14.95 -11.29
C VAL A 370 27.29 15.06 -9.77
N GLU A 371 27.52 16.26 -9.26
CA GLU A 371 27.35 16.55 -7.84
C GLU A 371 25.87 16.45 -7.45
N ILE A 372 25.55 15.49 -6.58
CA ILE A 372 24.17 15.16 -6.18
C ILE A 372 23.69 16.02 -5.00
N GLU A 373 24.65 16.60 -4.27
CA GLU A 373 24.37 17.45 -3.10
C GLU A 373 23.40 18.61 -3.39
N PRO A 374 23.50 19.38 -4.50
CA PRO A 374 22.56 20.46 -4.80
C PRO A 374 21.11 19.97 -4.90
N TYR A 375 20.89 18.78 -5.45
CA TYR A 375 19.56 18.18 -5.55
C TYR A 375 19.05 17.68 -4.19
N GLN A 376 19.94 17.12 -3.36
CA GLN A 376 19.60 16.78 -1.98
C GLN A 376 19.20 18.03 -1.18
N GLN A 377 19.92 19.15 -1.33
CA GLN A 377 19.57 20.43 -0.69
C GLN A 377 18.19 20.94 -1.14
N LYS A 378 17.88 20.90 -2.44
CA LYS A 378 16.54 21.25 -2.96
C LYS A 378 15.44 20.39 -2.34
N LEU A 379 15.66 19.08 -2.20
CA LEU A 379 14.72 18.19 -1.54
C LEU A 379 14.57 18.51 -0.04
N MET A 380 15.67 18.86 0.64
CA MET A 380 15.64 19.23 2.05
C MET A 380 14.92 20.56 2.31
N ALA A 381 14.94 21.49 1.35
CA ALA A 381 14.25 22.77 1.47
C ALA A 381 12.73 22.61 1.70
N GLY A 382 12.12 21.49 1.29
CA GLY A 382 10.72 21.18 1.63
C GLY A 382 10.47 21.00 3.13
N PHE A 383 11.49 20.66 3.93
CA PHE A 383 11.40 20.57 5.39
C PHE A 383 11.64 21.92 6.09
N GLN A 384 11.71 23.05 5.37
CA GLN A 384 11.97 24.36 5.98
C GLN A 384 10.94 24.72 7.08
N ALA A 385 9.64 24.52 6.81
CA ALA A 385 8.58 24.76 7.80
C ALA A 385 8.74 23.86 9.05
N TYR A 386 9.17 22.61 8.87
CA TYR A 386 9.45 21.68 9.96
C TYR A 386 10.64 22.16 10.82
N ILE A 387 11.69 22.69 10.18
CA ILE A 387 12.82 23.29 10.89
C ILE A 387 12.39 24.51 11.69
N GLU A 388 11.58 25.38 11.10
CA GLU A 388 11.08 26.57 11.79
C GLU A 388 10.23 26.18 12.99
N ALA A 389 9.32 25.20 12.85
CA ALA A 389 8.55 24.67 13.97
C ALA A 389 9.46 24.10 15.08
N LEU A 390 10.52 23.36 14.71
CA LEU A 390 11.49 22.83 15.69
C LEU A 390 12.31 23.93 16.37
N LYS A 391 12.70 24.99 15.66
CA LYS A 391 13.39 26.14 16.26
C LYS A 391 12.50 26.82 17.31
N HIS A 392 11.22 27.04 16.98
CA HIS A 392 10.25 27.56 17.95
C HIS A 392 10.09 26.61 19.15
N TYR A 393 9.97 25.29 18.91
CA TYR A 393 9.91 24.29 20.00
C TYR A 393 11.14 24.33 20.93
N ILE A 394 12.35 24.49 20.38
CA ILE A 394 13.59 24.52 21.17
C ILE A 394 13.71 25.81 22.01
N GLN A 395 13.20 26.94 21.48
CA GLN A 395 13.32 28.26 22.08
C GLN A 395 12.14 28.64 22.98
N ALA A 396 11.01 27.93 22.89
CA ALA A 396 9.80 28.23 23.65
C ALA A 396 9.98 27.97 25.15
N ASP A 397 9.40 28.85 25.97
CA ASP A 397 9.28 28.65 27.42
C ASP A 397 8.35 27.48 27.77
N GLU A 398 7.33 27.25 26.93
CA GLU A 398 6.40 26.11 27.02
C GLU A 398 6.48 25.23 25.75
N PRO A 399 7.45 24.30 25.67
CA PRO A 399 7.68 23.49 24.46
C PRO A 399 6.50 22.59 24.08
N VAL A 400 5.66 22.21 25.04
CA VAL A 400 4.57 21.25 24.84
C VAL A 400 3.51 21.78 23.86
N GLU A 401 3.24 23.09 23.87
CA GLU A 401 2.25 23.70 22.97
C GLU A 401 2.70 23.67 21.50
N GLN A 402 4.02 23.65 21.25
CA GLN A 402 4.58 23.65 19.90
C GLN A 402 4.64 22.26 19.25
N ILE A 403 4.41 21.18 20.02
CA ILE A 403 4.53 19.80 19.52
C ILE A 403 3.54 19.53 18.37
N GLN A 404 2.31 20.03 18.46
CA GLN A 404 1.32 19.86 17.39
C GLN A 404 1.77 20.54 16.09
N ASN A 405 2.35 21.74 16.19
CA ASN A 405 2.87 22.47 15.03
C ASN A 405 4.03 21.70 14.37
N VAL A 406 4.92 21.11 15.18
CA VAL A 406 6.03 20.28 14.69
C VAL A 406 5.51 19.04 13.96
N ILE A 407 4.50 18.35 14.51
CA ILE A 407 3.88 17.19 13.86
C ILE A 407 3.24 17.60 12.54
N GLN A 408 2.42 18.65 12.55
CA GLN A 408 1.72 19.12 11.35
C GLN A 408 2.71 19.50 10.24
N ALA A 409 3.75 20.27 10.57
CA ALA A 409 4.77 20.67 9.60
C ALA A 409 5.56 19.47 9.05
N PHE A 410 5.73 18.41 9.84
CA PHE A 410 6.35 17.17 9.39
C PHE A 410 5.44 16.34 8.48
N ASP A 411 4.13 16.27 8.77
CA ASP A 411 3.15 15.56 7.97
C ASP A 411 2.80 16.29 6.67
N ASP A 412 3.07 17.59 6.59
CA ASP A 412 2.86 18.39 5.40
C ASP A 412 3.84 18.07 4.26
N TYR A 413 5.06 17.57 4.54
CA TYR A 413 6.06 17.27 3.51
C TYR A 413 6.68 15.89 3.64
N ARG A 414 6.80 15.16 2.52
CA ARG A 414 7.48 13.86 2.48
C ARG A 414 8.26 13.63 1.20
N ILE A 415 9.46 13.04 1.35
CA ILE A 415 10.24 12.52 0.22
C ILE A 415 9.90 11.04 0.01
N LEU A 416 9.55 10.66 -1.21
CA LEU A 416 9.27 9.30 -1.64
C LEU A 416 10.28 8.87 -2.71
N THR A 417 10.92 7.73 -2.51
CA THR A 417 11.88 7.16 -3.46
C THR A 417 11.51 5.75 -3.88
N ALA A 418 11.86 5.36 -5.10
CA ALA A 418 11.70 3.99 -5.59
C ALA A 418 12.77 3.04 -5.05
N VAL A 419 13.98 3.54 -4.73
CA VAL A 419 15.16 2.73 -4.42
C VAL A 419 15.63 2.89 -2.98
N ARG A 420 16.20 1.79 -2.45
CA ARG A 420 16.83 1.80 -1.11
C ARG A 420 18.28 2.30 -1.16
N HIS A 421 19.03 1.86 -2.15
CA HIS A 421 20.44 2.18 -2.34
C HIS A 421 20.63 3.11 -3.55
N GLY A 422 21.85 3.59 -3.72
CA GLY A 422 22.18 4.60 -4.71
C GLY A 422 22.27 6.00 -4.09
N PRO A 423 22.77 6.99 -4.84
CA PRO A 423 23.01 8.32 -4.30
C PRO A 423 21.74 9.07 -3.87
N LEU A 424 20.61 8.75 -4.49
CA LEU A 424 19.27 9.23 -4.14
C LEU A 424 18.40 8.13 -3.52
N GLY A 425 19.04 7.09 -3.00
CA GLY A 425 18.40 6.04 -2.23
C GLY A 425 17.97 6.51 -0.84
N ILE A 426 17.02 5.77 -0.25
CA ILE A 426 16.43 6.08 1.06
C ILE A 426 17.49 6.26 2.17
N GLU A 427 18.56 5.47 2.15
CA GLU A 427 19.60 5.50 3.18
C GLU A 427 20.40 6.81 3.12
N GLN A 428 20.80 7.21 1.91
CA GLN A 428 21.57 8.43 1.70
C GLN A 428 20.72 9.67 1.94
N LEU A 429 19.47 9.69 1.45
CA LEU A 429 18.54 10.80 1.69
C LEU A 429 18.26 11.00 3.18
N ASN A 430 17.98 9.93 3.93
CA ASN A 430 17.74 10.04 5.37
C ASN A 430 18.99 10.43 6.17
N ARG A 431 20.16 9.93 5.77
CA ARG A 431 21.43 10.35 6.36
C ARG A 431 21.68 11.84 6.13
N TYR A 432 21.54 12.29 4.89
CA TYR A 432 21.72 13.70 4.53
C TYR A 432 20.73 14.60 5.28
N ALA A 433 19.45 14.24 5.29
CA ALA A 433 18.41 14.97 6.02
C ALA A 433 18.71 15.13 7.51
N GLY A 434 19.21 14.07 8.17
CA GLY A 434 19.61 14.13 9.57
C GLY A 434 20.79 15.09 9.83
N HIS A 435 21.80 15.07 8.97
CA HIS A 435 22.94 16.00 9.07
C HIS A 435 22.50 17.45 8.81
N TRP A 436 21.71 17.66 7.77
CA TRP A 436 21.16 18.96 7.41
C TRP A 436 20.30 19.53 8.53
N LEU A 437 19.42 18.73 9.14
CA LEU A 437 18.60 19.17 10.28
C LEU A 437 19.47 19.59 11.47
N ASN A 438 20.45 18.77 11.86
CA ASN A 438 21.34 19.08 12.99
C ASN A 438 22.15 20.35 12.74
N GLN A 439 22.62 20.58 11.51
CA GLN A 439 23.31 21.80 11.12
C GLN A 439 22.40 23.03 11.26
N GLN A 440 21.15 22.93 10.81
CA GLN A 440 20.17 24.03 10.86
C GLN A 440 19.70 24.35 12.29
N LEU A 441 19.60 23.34 13.16
CA LEU A 441 19.22 23.52 14.56
C LEU A 441 20.41 23.80 15.48
N LYS A 442 21.64 23.72 14.97
CA LYS A 442 22.89 23.82 15.76
C LYS A 442 22.91 22.84 16.94
N GLN A 443 22.43 21.62 16.72
CA GLN A 443 22.32 20.55 17.71
C GLN A 443 23.38 19.46 17.45
N ILE A 444 23.81 18.78 18.51
CA ILE A 444 24.71 17.63 18.44
C ILE A 444 23.90 16.38 18.75
N ALA A 445 24.01 15.36 17.91
CA ALA A 445 23.39 14.06 18.15
C ALA A 445 24.08 13.34 19.32
N VAL A 446 23.28 12.70 20.19
CA VAL A 446 23.77 11.86 21.28
C VAL A 446 23.51 10.41 20.89
N GLY A 447 24.56 9.72 20.42
CA GLY A 447 24.41 8.44 19.74
C GLY A 447 23.55 8.61 18.49
N ASP A 448 22.49 7.82 18.36
CA ASP A 448 21.56 7.91 17.23
C ASP A 448 20.44 8.95 17.43
N TRP A 449 20.33 9.56 18.62
CA TRP A 449 19.17 10.40 18.97
C TRP A 449 19.49 11.89 18.93
N TYR A 450 18.58 12.64 18.31
CA TYR A 450 18.58 14.10 18.24
C TYR A 450 17.16 14.63 18.12
N ILE A 451 16.94 15.89 18.49
CA ILE A 451 15.62 16.52 18.44
C ILE A 451 15.14 16.60 17.00
N GLY A 452 13.87 16.26 16.78
CA GLY A 452 13.24 16.30 15.47
C GLY A 452 13.62 15.14 14.57
N ARG A 453 14.36 14.12 15.05
CA ARG A 453 14.58 12.89 14.30
C ARG A 453 13.24 12.14 14.13
N PRO A 454 12.76 11.92 12.90
CA PRO A 454 11.66 11.01 12.68
C PRO A 454 12.17 9.57 12.63
N VAL A 455 11.52 8.68 13.35
CA VAL A 455 11.83 7.25 13.39
C VAL A 455 10.64 6.43 12.95
N MET A 456 10.88 5.38 12.19
CA MET A 456 9.86 4.44 11.72
C MET A 456 10.17 3.03 12.20
N MET A 457 9.13 2.34 12.66
CA MET A 457 9.21 0.94 13.02
C MET A 457 9.18 0.06 11.76
N THR A 458 10.02 -0.97 11.71
CA THR A 458 10.16 -1.87 10.55
C THR A 458 9.42 -3.21 10.70
N TYR A 459 8.93 -3.52 11.90
CA TYR A 459 8.15 -4.74 12.22
C TYR A 459 7.07 -4.42 13.26
N ASN A 460 6.13 -5.34 13.49
CA ASN A 460 5.10 -5.14 14.52
C ASN A 460 5.66 -5.50 15.91
N ASP A 461 5.67 -4.55 16.83
CA ASP A 461 6.00 -4.77 18.24
C ASP A 461 4.73 -4.65 19.10
N TYR A 462 4.19 -5.80 19.49
CA TYR A 462 2.95 -5.87 20.26
C TYR A 462 3.12 -5.48 21.73
N GLN A 463 4.34 -5.53 22.29
CA GLN A 463 4.59 -5.09 23.68
C GLN A 463 4.54 -3.57 23.75
N LEU A 464 5.16 -2.91 22.77
CA LEU A 464 5.08 -1.47 22.62
C LEU A 464 3.78 -1.02 21.96
N GLY A 465 3.01 -1.92 21.34
CA GLY A 465 1.80 -1.60 20.60
C GLY A 465 2.07 -0.73 19.37
N ILE A 466 3.25 -0.86 18.76
CA ILE A 466 3.69 -0.11 17.58
C ILE A 466 3.68 -1.06 16.38
N SER A 467 3.11 -0.63 15.27
CA SER A 467 3.03 -1.41 14.04
C SER A 467 4.14 -1.04 13.05
N ASN A 468 4.42 -1.94 12.12
CA ASN A 468 5.31 -1.69 11.00
C ASN A 468 4.82 -0.49 10.18
N GLY A 469 5.70 0.48 9.97
CA GLY A 469 5.41 1.71 9.25
C GLY A 469 5.00 2.87 10.14
N ASP A 470 4.68 2.66 11.42
CA ASP A 470 4.37 3.76 12.34
C ASP A 470 5.58 4.68 12.49
N ILE A 471 5.32 5.99 12.40
CA ILE A 471 6.35 7.03 12.49
C ILE A 471 6.17 7.79 13.80
N GLY A 472 7.28 7.99 14.50
CA GLY A 472 7.37 8.85 15.68
C GLY A 472 8.40 9.94 15.49
N ILE A 473 8.25 11.04 16.23
CA ILE A 473 9.18 12.18 16.23
C ILE A 473 9.87 12.26 17.58
N CYS A 474 11.20 12.38 17.56
CA CYS A 474 12.04 12.47 18.74
C CYS A 474 12.03 13.89 19.33
N PHE A 475 11.75 13.98 20.63
CA PHE A 475 11.77 15.21 21.42
C PHE A 475 12.66 15.05 22.66
N LYS A 476 12.95 16.15 23.34
CA LYS A 476 13.57 16.08 24.68
C LYS A 476 12.62 15.39 25.66
N HIS A 477 13.17 14.60 26.56
CA HIS A 477 12.39 13.99 27.62
C HIS A 477 11.81 15.07 28.54
N ARG A 478 10.53 14.96 28.87
CA ARG A 478 9.77 15.99 29.61
C ARG A 478 10.31 16.28 31.02
N THR A 479 10.91 15.31 31.70
CA THR A 479 11.45 15.45 33.06
C THR A 479 12.97 15.34 33.15
N GLN A 480 13.65 14.77 32.15
CA GLN A 480 15.09 14.50 32.17
C GLN A 480 15.80 15.19 31.00
N ALA A 481 16.43 16.34 31.26
CA ALA A 481 16.97 17.21 30.21
C ALA A 481 18.01 16.57 29.26
N GLN A 482 18.65 15.46 29.66
CA GLN A 482 19.65 14.73 28.86
C GLN A 482 19.12 13.46 28.17
N GLN A 483 17.82 13.18 28.29
CA GLN A 483 17.20 12.02 27.64
C GLN A 483 16.25 12.45 26.53
N PHE A 484 15.86 11.48 25.70
CA PHE A 484 14.92 11.66 24.60
C PHE A 484 13.68 10.78 24.80
N GLU A 485 12.54 11.31 24.37
CA GLU A 485 11.29 10.57 24.23
C GLU A 485 10.79 10.72 22.79
N VAL A 486 10.17 9.68 22.25
CA VAL A 486 9.57 9.71 20.92
C VAL A 486 8.05 9.72 21.09
N LEU A 487 7.40 10.68 20.44
CA LEU A 487 5.95 10.71 20.30
C LEU A 487 5.56 10.02 18.98
N PHE A 488 4.69 9.02 19.06
CA PHE A 488 4.00 8.43 17.92
C PHE A 488 2.64 9.11 17.79
N PRO A 489 2.46 10.09 16.89
CA PRO A 489 1.25 10.89 16.81
C PRO A 489 0.02 10.03 16.51
N SER A 490 0.19 9.02 15.65
CA SER A 490 -0.84 8.04 15.27
C SER A 490 -1.46 7.31 16.45
N LEU A 491 -0.67 7.08 17.49
CA LEU A 491 -1.07 6.34 18.69
C LEU A 491 -1.30 7.26 19.89
N ASN A 492 -1.08 8.58 19.72
CA ASN A 492 -0.94 9.56 20.79
C ASN A 492 -0.09 9.04 21.97
N LYS A 493 1.05 8.39 21.64
CA LYS A 493 1.83 7.61 22.58
C LYS A 493 3.27 8.09 22.69
N TRP A 494 3.71 8.35 23.92
CA TRP A 494 5.09 8.68 24.26
C TRP A 494 5.87 7.44 24.70
N ILE A 495 7.07 7.26 24.16
CA ILE A 495 7.95 6.14 24.50
C ILE A 495 9.37 6.68 24.66
N ALA A 496 10.00 6.37 25.80
CA ALA A 496 11.38 6.74 26.03
C ALA A 496 12.31 6.11 24.99
N ALA A 497 13.24 6.89 24.44
CA ALA A 497 14.09 6.48 23.33
C ALA A 497 14.92 5.21 23.62
N HIS A 498 15.32 4.98 24.88
CA HIS A 498 16.06 3.79 25.29
C HIS A 498 15.24 2.49 25.29
N ARG A 499 13.90 2.59 25.28
CA ARG A 499 13.00 1.43 25.16
C ARG A 499 12.74 1.04 23.71
N LEU A 500 13.09 1.91 22.77
CA LEU A 500 12.87 1.67 21.35
C LEU A 500 13.98 0.79 20.79
N PRO A 501 13.64 -0.13 19.86
CA PRO A 501 14.62 -1.03 19.28
C PRO A 501 15.61 -0.23 18.41
N ARG A 502 16.89 -0.61 18.46
CA ARG A 502 17.96 0.01 17.66
C ARG A 502 17.76 -0.16 16.14
N SER A 503 16.95 -1.11 15.72
CA SER A 503 16.61 -1.37 14.32
C SER A 503 15.64 -0.35 13.71
N MET A 504 15.19 0.66 14.48
CA MET A 504 14.36 1.74 13.95
C MET A 504 15.11 2.54 12.87
N GLN A 505 14.39 2.83 11.79
CA GLN A 505 14.94 3.57 10.66
C GLN A 505 14.55 5.03 10.74
N THR A 506 15.41 5.93 10.26
CA THR A 506 15.06 7.34 10.10
C THR A 506 14.07 7.51 8.94
N ALA A 507 13.09 8.41 9.06
CA ALA A 507 11.93 8.48 8.18
C ALA A 507 11.66 9.86 7.54
N PHE A 508 12.68 10.62 7.18
CA PHE A 508 12.51 11.81 6.33
C PHE A 508 12.10 11.41 4.91
N ALA A 509 12.77 10.41 4.34
CA ALA A 509 12.41 9.77 3.10
C ALA A 509 11.83 8.38 3.34
N LEU A 510 10.81 8.01 2.57
CA LEU A 510 10.15 6.70 2.59
C LEU A 510 10.25 6.05 1.21
N THR A 511 10.16 4.73 1.14
CA THR A 511 9.91 4.08 -0.14
C THR A 511 8.45 4.32 -0.54
N ILE A 512 8.16 4.37 -1.83
CA ILE A 512 6.78 4.55 -2.32
C ILE A 512 5.86 3.45 -1.76
N HIS A 513 6.32 2.20 -1.68
CA HIS A 513 5.61 1.10 -1.01
C HIS A 513 5.28 1.41 0.46
N LYS A 514 6.23 1.91 1.25
CA LYS A 514 6.02 2.25 2.67
C LYS A 514 5.13 3.48 2.88
N SER A 515 4.89 4.26 1.82
CA SER A 515 3.93 5.38 1.86
C SER A 515 2.49 4.95 1.64
N GLN A 516 2.23 3.67 1.32
CA GLN A 516 0.87 3.16 1.16
C GLN A 516 0.01 3.42 2.39
N GLY A 517 -1.24 3.83 2.17
CA GLY A 517 -2.12 4.31 3.22
C GLY A 517 -1.68 5.64 3.86
N SER A 518 -0.65 6.35 3.41
CA SER A 518 -0.31 7.71 3.90
C SER A 518 -0.68 8.80 2.89
N GLU A 519 -0.80 10.05 3.31
CA GLU A 519 -0.97 11.21 2.43
C GLU A 519 -0.28 12.43 3.02
N PHE A 520 0.27 13.28 2.16
CA PHE A 520 1.05 14.45 2.55
C PHE A 520 0.55 15.67 1.77
N THR A 521 0.68 16.86 2.34
CA THR A 521 0.29 18.10 1.64
C THR A 521 1.17 18.30 0.40
N HIS A 522 2.47 18.04 0.54
CA HIS A 522 3.50 18.10 -0.48
C HIS A 522 4.32 16.80 -0.50
N THR A 523 4.35 16.14 -1.65
CA THR A 523 5.18 14.96 -1.88
C THR A 523 6.30 15.30 -2.86
N ALA A 524 7.55 15.03 -2.47
CA ALA A 524 8.69 15.02 -3.37
C ALA A 524 8.98 13.57 -3.81
N ILE A 525 8.90 13.30 -5.11
CA ILE A 525 9.12 11.99 -5.72
C ILE A 525 10.51 11.98 -6.33
N VAL A 526 11.29 10.95 -5.99
CA VAL A 526 12.66 10.78 -6.48
C VAL A 526 12.75 9.47 -7.26
N LEU A 527 13.08 9.56 -8.56
CA LEU A 527 13.29 8.43 -9.45
C LEU A 527 14.75 8.42 -9.92
N ASP A 528 15.52 7.46 -9.44
CA ASP A 528 16.92 7.26 -9.81
C ASP A 528 17.02 6.26 -10.98
N ALA A 529 18.05 6.37 -11.82
CA ALA A 529 18.33 5.43 -12.91
C ALA A 529 18.54 4.00 -12.37
N HIS A 530 19.01 3.83 -11.13
CA HIS A 530 19.17 2.52 -10.49
C HIS A 530 17.84 1.81 -10.17
N ALA A 531 16.69 2.43 -10.45
CA ALA A 531 15.36 1.90 -10.12
C ALA A 531 14.76 0.95 -11.17
N GLU A 532 15.43 0.67 -12.30
CA GLU A 532 14.84 0.04 -13.52
C GLU A 532 13.88 -1.14 -13.26
N LYS A 533 14.19 -2.04 -12.32
CA LYS A 533 13.37 -3.24 -12.03
C LYS A 533 12.12 -2.98 -11.19
N LEU A 534 12.00 -1.81 -10.57
CA LEU A 534 10.90 -1.45 -9.66
C LEU A 534 9.92 -0.46 -10.30
N LEU A 535 10.26 0.12 -11.46
CA LEU A 535 9.49 1.20 -12.07
C LEU A 535 8.25 0.65 -12.76
N SER A 536 7.10 1.22 -12.42
CA SER A 536 5.83 0.95 -13.08
C SER A 536 4.87 2.14 -13.01
N GLN A 537 3.81 2.10 -13.82
CA GLN A 537 2.71 3.06 -13.80
C GLN A 537 2.07 3.11 -12.43
N GLU A 538 1.86 1.96 -11.81
CA GLU A 538 1.27 1.84 -10.48
C GLU A 538 2.17 2.50 -9.42
N LEU A 539 3.51 2.39 -9.55
CA LEU A 539 4.46 3.02 -8.64
C LEU A 539 4.39 4.55 -8.72
N ILE A 540 4.50 5.13 -9.92
CA ILE A 540 4.46 6.59 -10.09
C ILE A 540 3.06 7.15 -9.78
N TYR A 541 2.00 6.46 -10.21
CA TYR A 541 0.62 6.82 -9.87
C TYR A 541 0.42 6.84 -8.36
N THR A 542 0.89 5.81 -7.65
CA THR A 542 0.83 5.76 -6.18
C THR A 542 1.57 6.94 -5.59
N ALA A 543 2.81 7.22 -6.02
CA ALA A 543 3.61 8.32 -5.49
C ALA A 543 2.95 9.70 -5.70
N VAL A 544 2.42 9.96 -6.89
CA VAL A 544 1.71 11.21 -7.24
C VAL A 544 0.46 11.38 -6.40
N THR A 545 -0.32 10.32 -6.23
CA THR A 545 -1.59 10.36 -5.50
C THR A 545 -1.45 10.47 -3.98
N ARG A 546 -0.24 10.28 -3.43
CA ARG A 546 0.05 10.60 -2.02
C ARG A 546 0.01 12.09 -1.73
N ALA A 547 0.21 12.95 -2.74
CA ALA A 547 0.15 14.40 -2.56
C ALA A 547 -1.30 14.90 -2.49
N LYS A 548 -1.58 15.83 -1.56
CA LYS A 548 -2.87 16.55 -1.50
C LYS A 548 -2.86 17.81 -2.36
N LYS A 549 -1.73 18.53 -2.43
CA LYS A 549 -1.63 19.85 -3.09
C LYS A 549 -0.42 19.98 -3.99
N VAL A 550 0.74 19.45 -3.58
CA VAL A 550 2.00 19.70 -4.30
C VAL A 550 2.72 18.39 -4.61
N VAL A 551 3.14 18.25 -5.87
CA VAL A 551 4.05 17.19 -6.30
C VAL A 551 5.34 17.83 -6.82
N SER A 552 6.47 17.36 -6.35
CA SER A 552 7.78 17.75 -6.88
C SER A 552 8.51 16.51 -7.36
N ILE A 553 8.88 16.45 -8.62
CA ILE A 553 9.47 15.26 -9.22
C ILE A 553 10.92 15.58 -9.53
N LEU A 554 11.83 14.85 -8.91
CA LEU A 554 13.24 14.80 -9.28
C LEU A 554 13.48 13.43 -9.90
N ALA A 555 13.70 13.37 -11.21
CA ALA A 555 13.76 12.09 -11.90
C ALA A 555 14.86 12.01 -12.95
N ASP A 556 15.52 10.86 -13.04
CA ASP A 556 16.19 10.48 -14.27
C ASP A 556 15.18 10.40 -15.41
N ARG A 557 15.56 10.90 -16.59
CA ARG A 557 14.67 11.00 -17.76
C ARG A 557 14.17 9.62 -18.19
N LYS A 558 15.06 8.62 -18.24
CA LYS A 558 14.71 7.25 -18.65
C LYS A 558 13.88 6.56 -17.57
N ALA A 559 14.21 6.77 -16.30
CA ALA A 559 13.44 6.21 -15.18
C ALA A 559 11.99 6.73 -15.17
N LEU A 560 11.79 8.04 -15.35
CA LEU A 560 10.44 8.61 -15.44
C LEU A 560 9.67 8.02 -16.62
N GLN A 561 10.31 7.96 -17.79
CA GLN A 561 9.71 7.38 -18.99
C GLN A 561 9.29 5.92 -18.79
N GLN A 562 10.18 5.07 -18.23
CA GLN A 562 9.86 3.68 -17.92
C GLN A 562 8.67 3.58 -16.96
N SER A 563 8.65 4.40 -15.90
CA SER A 563 7.56 4.43 -14.94
C SER A 563 6.21 4.84 -15.56
N LEU A 564 6.21 5.60 -16.65
CA LEU A 564 4.98 6.01 -17.34
C LEU A 564 4.49 4.98 -18.36
N MET A 565 5.31 4.00 -18.73
CA MET A 565 5.01 3.05 -19.82
C MET A 565 4.79 1.62 -19.33
N ILE A 566 5.58 1.18 -18.36
CA ILE A 566 5.56 -0.20 -17.88
C ILE A 566 4.43 -0.37 -16.87
N ARG A 567 3.51 -1.30 -17.12
CA ARG A 567 2.53 -1.74 -16.12
C ARG A 567 3.04 -2.95 -15.39
N THR A 568 2.76 -3.01 -14.09
CA THR A 568 2.97 -4.24 -13.33
C THR A 568 1.93 -5.27 -13.76
N VAL A 569 2.36 -6.29 -14.49
CA VAL A 569 1.54 -7.47 -14.79
C VAL A 569 1.95 -8.56 -13.81
N ARG A 570 1.00 -9.00 -12.97
CA ARG A 570 1.18 -10.20 -12.14
C ARG A 570 0.38 -11.34 -12.73
N ARG A 571 1.02 -12.50 -12.86
CA ARG A 571 0.36 -13.73 -13.29
C ARG A 571 -0.26 -14.40 -12.08
N SER A 572 -1.56 -14.67 -12.18
CA SER A 572 -2.30 -15.42 -11.18
C SER A 572 -3.25 -16.44 -11.81
N GLY A 573 -3.39 -17.58 -11.14
CA GLY A 573 -4.37 -18.59 -11.47
C GLY A 573 -5.78 -18.32 -10.92
N LEU A 574 -5.92 -17.32 -10.05
CA LEU A 574 -7.13 -17.05 -9.29
C LEU A 574 -8.36 -16.79 -10.19
N VAL A 575 -8.22 -15.97 -11.24
CA VAL A 575 -9.33 -15.57 -12.12
C VAL A 575 -9.97 -16.78 -12.80
N GLN A 576 -9.15 -17.71 -13.34
CA GLN A 576 -9.66 -18.90 -14.00
C GLN A 576 -10.28 -19.88 -13.01
N LYS A 577 -9.69 -20.05 -11.83
CA LYS A 577 -10.25 -20.91 -10.77
C LYS A 577 -11.65 -20.44 -10.35
N ILE A 578 -11.83 -19.13 -10.19
CA ILE A 578 -13.14 -18.54 -9.89
C ILE A 578 -14.15 -18.81 -11.01
N ASN A 579 -13.74 -18.68 -12.28
CA ASN A 579 -14.61 -18.97 -13.42
C ASN A 579 -14.94 -20.47 -13.55
N LEU A 580 -13.99 -21.36 -13.23
CA LEU A 580 -14.17 -22.82 -13.29
C LEU A 580 -15.08 -23.37 -12.19
N GLU A 581 -15.11 -22.74 -11.01
CA GLU A 581 -15.99 -23.14 -9.91
C GLU A 581 -17.49 -22.80 -10.13
N GLY A 582 -17.83 -22.30 -11.33
CA GLY A 582 -19.20 -22.22 -11.82
C GLY A 582 -19.96 -20.98 -11.38
N LEU A 583 -19.32 -19.81 -11.40
CA LEU A 583 -19.97 -18.54 -11.11
C LEU A 583 -20.81 -17.94 -12.24
#